data_AF-A0A8S3JBQ8-F1
#
_entry.id   AF-A0A8S3JBQ8-F1
#
_cell.length_a   1.000
_cell.length_b   1.000
_cell.length_c   1.000
_cell.angle_alpha   90.00
_cell.angle_beta   90.00
_cell.angle_gamma   90.00
#
_symmetry.space_group_name_H-M   'P 1'
#
loop_
_entity.id
_entity.type
_entity.pdbx_description
1 polymer ?
#
loop_
_entity_poly.entity_id
_entity_poly.type
_entity_poly.pdbx_seq_one_letter_code
_entity_poly.pdbx_strand_id
1 'polypeptide(L)'
;MSYVSSIELRKVRPEAVNEKSVIESVVGLFHDVVEKVPQAYATSSRTNNSDQLEPIEWVRFLSNVHEWHPSIRIETLVLLIAYKSCLALWTVEINGIASELFSIREHNICSACLLTTNSSLDDPHSSYRPLIAFAKSAGPPSIQIRSLKND
;
A
#
# COMPACT_ATOMS: atom_id res chain seq x y z
N MET A 1 -9.49 -3.50 -34.20
CA MET A 1 -8.05 -3.42 -33.86
C MET A 1 -7.95 -2.62 -32.57
N SER A 2 -7.90 -3.29 -31.44
CA SER A 2 -7.90 -2.65 -30.12
C SER A 2 -6.51 -2.79 -29.54
N TYR A 3 -5.82 -1.66 -29.36
CA TYR A 3 -4.55 -1.60 -28.64
C TYR A 3 -4.84 -1.91 -27.17
N VAL A 4 -4.51 -3.12 -26.73
CA VAL A 4 -4.41 -3.42 -25.30
C VAL A 4 -3.09 -2.79 -24.85
N SER A 5 -3.15 -1.63 -24.21
CA SER A 5 -1.99 -1.09 -23.50
C SER A 5 -1.58 -2.13 -22.46
N SER A 6 -0.41 -2.72 -22.66
CA SER A 6 0.17 -3.64 -21.67
C SER A 6 0.61 -2.79 -20.49
N ILE A 7 -0.25 -2.69 -19.47
CA ILE A 7 0.07 -2.01 -18.22
C ILE A 7 1.14 -2.86 -17.51
N GLU A 8 2.37 -2.34 -17.44
CA GLU A 8 3.38 -2.90 -16.53
C GLU A 8 2.95 -2.60 -15.09
N LEU A 9 2.17 -3.51 -14.51
CA LEU A 9 1.90 -3.51 -13.07
C LEU A 9 3.22 -3.73 -12.34
N ARG A 10 3.52 -2.88 -11.33
CA ARG A 10 4.73 -3.02 -10.53
C ARG A 10 4.71 -4.37 -9.83
N LYS A 11 5.69 -5.22 -10.15
CA LYS A 11 5.88 -6.54 -9.55
C LYS A 11 7.08 -6.52 -8.63
N VAL A 12 6.90 -7.07 -7.43
CA VAL A 12 7.95 -7.25 -6.43
C VAL A 12 8.04 -8.74 -6.11
N ARG A 13 9.26 -9.29 -6.14
CA ARG A 13 9.51 -10.68 -5.76
C ARG A 13 9.87 -10.75 -4.28
N PRO A 14 9.57 -11.87 -3.60
CA PRO A 14 10.08 -12.11 -2.25
C PRO A 14 11.60 -11.99 -2.22
N GLU A 15 12.11 -11.32 -1.20
CA GLU A 15 13.53 -11.37 -0.84
C GLU A 15 13.71 -12.34 0.34
N ALA A 16 14.82 -13.06 0.37
CA ALA A 16 15.12 -13.97 1.47
C ALA A 16 15.30 -13.18 2.78
N VAL A 17 14.73 -13.69 3.88
CA VAL A 17 14.92 -13.11 5.21
C VAL A 17 16.40 -13.15 5.56
N ASN A 18 17.04 -11.97 5.64
CA ASN A 18 18.41 -11.84 6.13
C ASN A 18 18.37 -11.52 7.63
N GLU A 19 18.75 -12.48 8.46
CA GLU A 19 18.71 -12.41 9.93
C GLU A 19 19.51 -11.23 10.51
N LYS A 20 20.48 -10.67 9.75
CA LYS A 20 21.20 -9.46 10.15
C LYS A 20 20.30 -8.23 10.30
N SER A 21 19.27 -8.08 9.46
CA SER A 21 18.38 -6.91 9.49
C SER A 21 17.47 -6.87 10.73
N VAL A 22 17.05 -8.04 11.22
CA VAL A 22 16.13 -8.15 12.37
C VAL A 22 16.89 -7.95 13.70
N ILE A 23 18.13 -8.44 13.78
CA ILE A 23 18.91 -8.45 15.02
C ILE A 23 19.80 -7.21 15.16
N GLU A 24 20.43 -6.69 14.09
CA GLU A 24 21.26 -5.47 14.21
C GLU A 24 20.44 -4.23 14.59
N SER A 25 19.17 -4.16 14.19
CA SER A 25 18.27 -3.04 14.52
C SER A 25 17.91 -2.95 16.01
N VAL A 26 17.87 -4.08 16.73
CA VAL A 26 17.46 -4.13 18.14
C VAL A 26 18.67 -4.28 19.07
N VAL A 27 19.69 -5.02 18.65
CA VAL A 27 20.91 -5.27 19.45
C VAL A 27 21.80 -4.02 19.52
N GLY A 28 21.77 -3.15 18.50
CA GLY A 28 22.44 -1.84 18.57
C GLY A 28 21.78 -0.86 19.56
N LEU A 29 20.48 -1.01 19.80
CA LEU A 29 19.70 -0.14 20.69
C LEU A 29 19.91 -0.48 22.18
N PHE A 30 20.26 -1.72 22.51
CA PHE A 30 20.52 -2.14 23.90
C PHE A 30 21.98 -1.97 24.34
N HIS A 31 22.95 -1.94 23.42
CA HIS A 31 24.35 -1.73 23.78
C HIS A 31 24.76 -0.26 23.94
N ASP A 32 23.93 0.69 23.49
CA ASP A 32 24.28 2.13 23.46
C ASP A 32 23.61 2.99 24.56
N VAL A 33 22.81 2.38 25.45
CA VAL A 33 22.07 3.13 26.51
C VAL A 33 22.82 3.15 27.87
N VAL A 34 23.99 2.53 28.00
CA VAL A 34 24.70 2.48 29.32
C VAL A 34 26.08 3.12 29.34
N GLU A 35 26.58 3.75 28.27
CA GLU A 35 27.72 4.67 28.43
C GLU A 35 27.61 5.96 27.60
N LYS A 36 27.33 7.05 28.33
CA LYS A 36 27.86 8.40 28.11
C LYS A 36 27.22 9.23 26.99
N VAL A 37 26.18 9.97 27.35
CA VAL A 37 26.05 11.38 26.93
C VAL A 37 27.21 12.14 27.60
N PRO A 38 28.04 12.95 26.90
CA PRO A 38 27.54 14.17 26.27
C PRO A 38 28.24 14.65 24.98
N GLN A 39 27.50 15.50 24.25
CA GLN A 39 27.97 16.66 23.47
C GLN A 39 27.48 16.70 22.00
N ALA A 40 26.61 17.70 21.81
CA ALA A 40 26.48 18.63 20.70
C ALA A 40 27.52 18.58 19.55
N TYR A 41 27.00 18.92 18.36
CA TYR A 41 27.67 19.16 17.07
C TYR A 41 27.95 17.93 16.20
N ALA A 42 26.93 17.53 15.43
CA ALA A 42 27.16 17.08 14.06
C ALA A 42 25.97 17.49 13.20
N THR A 43 26.03 18.71 12.70
CA THR A 43 25.42 19.04 11.42
C THR A 43 25.98 18.09 10.34
N SER A 44 25.14 17.81 9.35
CA SER A 44 25.47 17.20 8.05
C SER A 44 25.87 15.72 8.01
N SER A 45 24.86 14.85 7.94
CA SER A 45 24.84 13.78 6.95
C SER A 45 23.65 14.00 6.01
N ARG A 46 23.86 14.86 5.00
CA ARG A 46 23.15 14.76 3.73
C ARG A 46 23.64 13.48 3.05
N THR A 47 23.17 12.33 3.51
CA THR A 47 23.15 11.12 2.70
C THR A 47 21.95 11.25 1.77
N ASN A 48 22.19 11.08 0.47
CA ASN A 48 21.21 11.20 -0.60
C ASN A 48 19.83 10.60 -0.21
N ASN A 49 18.86 11.47 0.06
CA ASN A 49 17.48 11.10 0.44
C ASN A 49 16.65 10.64 -0.78
N SER A 50 17.24 9.92 -1.73
CA SER A 50 16.49 9.25 -2.81
C SER A 50 15.99 7.86 -2.40
N ASP A 51 16.55 7.29 -1.32
CA ASP A 51 16.28 5.91 -0.89
C ASP A 51 15.46 5.83 0.42
N GLN A 52 14.96 6.96 0.93
CA GLN A 52 13.98 6.88 2.02
C GLN A 52 12.66 6.36 1.46
N LEU A 53 12.47 5.04 1.58
CA LEU A 53 11.16 4.41 1.40
C LEU A 53 10.17 5.12 2.31
N GLU A 54 9.09 5.62 1.70
CA GLU A 54 8.03 6.29 2.44
C GLU A 54 7.47 5.37 3.53
N PRO A 55 7.31 5.84 4.78
CA PRO A 55 6.78 5.00 5.85
C PRO A 55 5.34 4.59 5.56
N ILE A 56 5.04 3.33 5.88
CA ILE A 56 3.68 2.81 5.86
C ILE A 56 2.95 3.32 7.11
N GLU A 57 1.81 3.98 6.93
CA GLU A 57 0.97 4.43 8.05
C GLU A 57 0.11 3.29 8.59
N TRP A 58 -0.50 2.51 7.70
CA TRP A 58 -1.27 1.34 8.07
C TRP A 58 -1.42 0.35 6.91
N VAL A 59 -1.69 -0.91 7.25
CA VAL A 59 -1.96 -2.01 6.31
C VAL A 59 -3.24 -2.72 6.74
N ARG A 60 -4.05 -3.15 5.77
CA ARG A 60 -5.21 -4.02 5.99
C ARG A 60 -5.21 -5.18 5.01
N PHE A 61 -5.50 -6.38 5.52
CA PHE A 61 -5.85 -7.52 4.68
C PHE A 61 -7.31 -7.39 4.26
N LEU A 62 -7.59 -7.54 2.96
CA LEU A 62 -8.95 -7.60 2.44
C LEU A 62 -9.35 -9.06 2.25
N SER A 63 -10.51 -9.42 2.77
CA SER A 63 -11.10 -10.76 2.65
C SER A 63 -12.24 -10.76 1.64
N ASN A 64 -12.54 -11.94 1.08
CA ASN A 64 -13.66 -12.17 0.17
C ASN A 64 -13.68 -11.27 -1.09
N VAL A 65 -12.53 -10.74 -1.48
CA VAL A 65 -12.48 -9.82 -2.62
C VAL A 65 -12.43 -10.54 -3.95
N HIS A 66 -11.92 -11.78 -4.05
CA HIS A 66 -11.68 -12.55 -5.29
C HIS A 66 -12.66 -12.38 -6.47
N GLU A 67 -13.96 -12.20 -6.24
CA GLU A 67 -14.97 -11.99 -7.28
C GLU A 67 -14.86 -10.64 -8.03
N TRP A 68 -14.18 -9.64 -7.46
CA TRP A 68 -14.10 -8.28 -8.01
C TRP A 68 -13.12 -8.08 -9.18
N HIS A 69 -12.09 -8.92 -9.33
CA HIS A 69 -10.99 -8.70 -10.26
C HIS A 69 -10.43 -10.05 -10.73
N PRO A 70 -10.35 -10.30 -12.04
CA PRO A 70 -10.02 -11.62 -12.59
C PRO A 70 -8.61 -12.11 -12.21
N SER A 71 -7.69 -11.20 -11.91
CA SER A 71 -6.33 -11.56 -11.47
C SER A 71 -6.26 -12.03 -10.01
N ILE A 72 -7.34 -11.90 -9.23
CA ILE A 72 -7.35 -12.29 -7.83
C ILE A 72 -7.95 -13.68 -7.69
N ARG A 73 -7.09 -14.62 -7.34
CA ARG A 73 -7.49 -16.00 -7.08
C ARG A 73 -7.94 -16.15 -5.63
N ILE A 74 -8.60 -17.26 -5.32
CA ILE A 74 -9.09 -17.52 -3.96
C ILE A 74 -7.96 -17.63 -2.94
N GLU A 75 -6.78 -18.08 -3.40
CA GLU A 75 -5.54 -18.19 -2.63
C GLU A 75 -4.69 -16.91 -2.60
N THR A 76 -5.07 -15.86 -3.32
CA THR A 76 -4.32 -14.59 -3.39
C THR A 76 -4.63 -13.71 -2.19
N LEU A 77 -3.61 -13.30 -1.44
CA LEU A 77 -3.76 -12.28 -0.41
C LEU A 77 -3.91 -10.91 -1.06
N VAL A 78 -4.80 -10.08 -0.50
CA VAL A 78 -4.99 -8.70 -0.95
C VAL A 78 -4.70 -7.75 0.19
N LEU A 79 -3.82 -6.80 -0.07
CA LEU A 79 -3.33 -5.81 0.88
C LEU A 79 -3.76 -4.42 0.43
N LEU A 80 -4.38 -3.68 1.35
CA LEU A 80 -4.57 -2.25 1.21
C LEU A 80 -3.57 -1.54 2.12
N ILE A 81 -2.66 -0.79 1.52
CA ILE A 81 -1.53 -0.14 2.19
C ILE A 81 -1.71 1.37 2.05
N ALA A 82 -1.72 2.07 3.18
CA ALA A 82 -1.67 3.53 3.18
C ALA A 82 -0.29 4.03 3.58
N TYR A 83 0.14 5.00 2.82
CA TYR A 83 1.30 5.84 3.06
C TYR A 83 0.81 7.26 3.34
N LYS A 84 1.73 8.11 3.78
CA LYS A 84 1.42 9.53 4.00
C LYS A 84 0.97 10.24 2.70
N SER A 85 1.50 9.80 1.56
CA SER A 85 1.29 10.42 0.24
C SER A 85 0.35 9.67 -0.70
N CYS A 86 0.10 8.39 -0.43
CA CYS A 86 -0.71 7.56 -1.32
C CYS A 86 -1.39 6.41 -0.61
N LEU A 87 -2.38 5.84 -1.28
CA LEU A 87 -3.03 4.58 -0.93
C LEU A 87 -2.80 3.62 -2.09
N ALA A 88 -2.35 2.41 -1.79
CA ALA A 88 -2.05 1.39 -2.79
C ALA A 88 -2.69 0.06 -2.42
N LEU A 89 -3.16 -0.64 -3.44
CA LEU A 89 -3.78 -1.95 -3.36
C LEU A 89 -2.86 -2.95 -4.06
N TRP A 90 -2.51 -4.00 -3.33
CA TRP A 90 -1.58 -5.03 -3.77
C TRP A 90 -2.19 -6.41 -3.66
N THR A 91 -1.77 -7.28 -4.57
CA THR A 91 -1.99 -8.73 -4.50
C THR A 91 -0.69 -9.40 -4.11
N VAL A 92 -0.76 -10.48 -3.34
CA VAL A 92 0.37 -11.36 -3.05
C VAL A 92 -0.07 -12.79 -3.36
N GLU A 93 0.56 -13.37 -4.38
CA GLU A 93 0.31 -14.74 -4.82
C GLU A 93 0.96 -15.76 -3.86
N ILE A 94 0.58 -17.05 -3.99
CA ILE A 94 1.14 -18.14 -3.15
C ILE A 94 2.65 -18.33 -3.34
N ASN A 95 3.20 -17.92 -4.48
CA ASN A 95 4.64 -17.90 -4.76
C ASN A 95 5.34 -16.68 -4.12
N GLY A 96 4.60 -15.84 -3.39
CA GLY A 96 5.05 -14.61 -2.74
C GLY A 96 5.21 -13.41 -3.69
N ILE A 97 4.94 -13.55 -4.99
CA ILE A 97 5.00 -12.43 -5.93
C ILE A 97 3.91 -11.44 -5.57
N ALA A 98 4.32 -10.20 -5.30
CA ALA A 98 3.44 -9.10 -5.05
C ALA A 98 3.24 -8.27 -6.33
N SER A 99 1.99 -7.94 -6.67
CA SER A 99 1.67 -7.07 -7.81
C SER A 99 0.73 -5.94 -7.36
N GLU A 100 1.08 -4.72 -7.73
CA GLU A 100 0.19 -3.56 -7.55
C GLU A 100 -1.01 -3.70 -8.49
N LEU A 101 -2.22 -3.46 -7.97
CA LEU A 101 -3.45 -3.40 -8.79
C LEU A 101 -3.93 -1.98 -8.99
N PHE A 102 -3.79 -1.13 -7.96
CA PHE A 102 -4.28 0.23 -7.96
C PHE A 102 -3.45 1.07 -7.01
N SER A 103 -3.19 2.32 -7.37
CA SER A 103 -2.68 3.31 -6.43
C SER A 103 -3.23 4.70 -6.73
N ILE A 104 -3.39 5.47 -5.66
CA ILE A 104 -3.90 6.83 -5.71
C ILE A 104 -3.01 7.74 -4.87
N ARG A 105 -2.57 8.85 -5.46
CA ARG A 105 -1.76 9.89 -4.80
C ARG A 105 -2.66 10.90 -4.10
N GLU A 106 -3.12 10.52 -2.92
CA GLU A 106 -3.90 11.38 -2.03
C GLU A 106 -3.25 11.37 -0.65
N HIS A 107 -3.03 12.57 -0.11
CA HIS A 107 -2.34 12.74 1.16
C HIS A 107 -3.28 12.58 2.36
N ASN A 108 -2.72 12.11 3.48
CA ASN A 108 -3.39 12.05 4.79
C ASN A 108 -4.65 11.18 4.79
N ILE A 109 -4.59 9.98 4.20
CA ILE A 109 -5.71 9.03 4.22
C ILE A 109 -5.76 8.32 5.57
N CYS A 110 -6.78 8.64 6.38
CA CYS A 110 -6.96 8.04 7.70
C CYS A 110 -7.78 6.75 7.68
N SER A 111 -8.59 6.53 6.63
CA SER A 111 -9.35 5.29 6.47
C SER A 111 -9.73 5.07 5.02
N ALA A 112 -9.78 3.81 4.60
CA ALA A 112 -10.32 3.41 3.31
C ALA A 112 -11.11 2.10 3.41
N CYS A 113 -12.08 1.93 2.52
CA CYS A 113 -12.94 0.77 2.43
C CYS A 113 -13.18 0.42 0.97
N LEU A 114 -13.03 -0.86 0.65
CA LEU A 114 -13.39 -1.38 -0.65
C LEU A 114 -14.90 -1.66 -0.71
N LEU A 115 -15.57 -1.16 -1.73
CA LEU A 115 -17.01 -1.34 -1.93
C LEU A 115 -17.25 -2.46 -2.95
N THR A 116 -17.34 -3.69 -2.45
CA THR A 116 -17.44 -4.93 -3.25
C THR A 116 -18.87 -5.37 -3.56
N THR A 117 -19.88 -4.51 -3.41
CA THR A 117 -21.28 -4.93 -3.57
C THR A 117 -21.55 -5.44 -4.99
N ASN A 118 -22.17 -6.62 -5.08
CA ASN A 118 -22.59 -7.25 -6.32
C ASN A 118 -23.47 -6.29 -7.13
N SER A 119 -23.18 -6.13 -8.42
CA SER A 119 -24.01 -5.31 -9.31
C SER A 119 -25.42 -5.88 -9.36
N SER A 120 -26.43 -5.10 -8.98
CA SER A 120 -27.81 -5.42 -9.32
C SER A 120 -28.07 -5.13 -10.79
N LEU A 121 -29.09 -5.75 -11.38
CA LEU A 121 -29.49 -5.51 -12.77
C LEU A 121 -29.84 -4.03 -13.04
N ASP A 122 -30.27 -3.30 -12.00
CA ASP A 122 -30.63 -1.87 -12.07
C ASP A 122 -29.54 -0.94 -11.50
N ASP A 123 -28.27 -1.35 -11.48
CA ASP A 123 -27.18 -0.51 -11.02
C ASP A 123 -26.61 0.37 -12.16
N PRO A 124 -26.93 1.68 -12.21
CA PRO A 124 -26.45 2.58 -13.26
C PRO A 124 -24.93 2.81 -13.20
N HIS A 125 -24.27 2.44 -12.10
CA HIS A 125 -22.83 2.59 -11.90
C HIS A 125 -22.08 1.25 -11.89
N SER A 126 -22.74 0.16 -12.30
CA SER A 126 -22.13 -1.18 -12.41
C SER A 126 -20.83 -1.17 -13.22
N SER A 127 -20.74 -0.33 -14.26
CA SER A 127 -19.55 -0.16 -15.09
C SER A 127 -18.34 0.41 -14.34
N TYR A 128 -18.53 1.18 -13.26
CA TYR A 128 -17.45 1.78 -12.46
C TYR A 128 -16.99 0.91 -11.29
N ARG A 129 -17.68 -0.20 -11.02
CA ARG A 129 -17.27 -1.13 -9.97
C ARG A 129 -16.00 -1.91 -10.36
N PRO A 130 -15.15 -2.29 -9.42
CA PRO A 130 -15.27 -2.05 -7.98
C PRO A 130 -14.89 -0.61 -7.60
N LEU A 131 -15.53 -0.09 -6.55
CA LEU A 131 -15.28 1.26 -6.04
C LEU A 131 -14.47 1.20 -4.74
N ILE A 132 -13.67 2.22 -4.48
CA ILE A 132 -12.99 2.44 -3.19
C ILE A 132 -13.45 3.75 -2.59
N ALA A 133 -13.79 3.73 -1.31
CA ALA A 133 -14.08 4.93 -0.53
C ALA A 133 -12.93 5.21 0.43
N PHE A 134 -12.54 6.46 0.60
CA PHE A 134 -11.53 6.85 1.58
C PHE A 134 -11.84 8.21 2.21
N ALA A 135 -11.36 8.38 3.45
CA ALA A 135 -11.50 9.58 4.24
C ALA A 135 -10.12 10.21 4.47
N LYS A 136 -10.08 11.55 4.44
CA LYS A 136 -8.86 12.33 4.68
C LYS A 136 -8.92 12.96 6.06
N SER A 137 -7.80 12.97 6.78
CA SER A 137 -7.71 13.64 8.09
C SER A 137 -7.40 15.13 7.99
N ALA A 138 -6.96 15.60 6.81
CA ALA A 138 -6.69 17.01 6.55
C ALA A 138 -7.89 17.70 5.89
N GLY A 139 -8.32 18.81 6.48
CA GLY A 139 -9.44 19.61 5.98
C GLY A 139 -10.80 19.17 6.55
N PRO A 140 -11.91 19.70 6.01
CA PRO A 140 -13.24 19.27 6.39
C PRO A 140 -13.42 17.76 6.17
N PRO A 141 -14.16 17.06 7.04
CA PRO A 141 -14.41 15.64 6.88
C PRO A 141 -15.08 15.40 5.52
N SER A 142 -14.33 14.78 4.62
CA SER A 142 -14.78 14.46 3.26
C SER A 142 -14.47 13.00 2.98
N ILE A 143 -15.47 12.32 2.43
CA ILE A 143 -15.35 10.96 1.91
C ILE A 143 -15.28 11.09 0.39
N GLN A 144 -14.25 10.51 -0.20
CA GLN A 144 -14.11 10.43 -1.64
C GLN A 144 -14.34 8.98 -2.08
N ILE A 145 -15.00 8.81 -3.21
CA ILE A 145 -15.25 7.51 -3.83
C ILE A 145 -14.62 7.53 -5.22
N ARG A 146 -13.84 6.50 -5.55
CA ARG A 146 -13.23 6.33 -6.86
C ARG A 146 -13.46 4.93 -7.43
N SER A 147 -13.55 4.86 -8.75
CA SER A 147 -13.45 3.61 -9.50
C SER A 147 -12.04 3.05 -9.39
N LEU A 148 -11.93 1.74 -9.25
CA LEU A 148 -10.68 1.01 -9.37
C LEU A 148 -10.39 0.53 -10.79
N LYS A 149 -11.37 0.66 -11.69
CA LYS A 149 -11.11 0.60 -13.13
C LYS A 149 -10.42 1.90 -13.51
N ASN A 150 -9.19 1.78 -14.00
CA ASN A 150 -8.48 2.90 -14.61
C ASN A 150 -9.19 3.22 -15.94
N ASP A 151 -9.64 4.47 -16.10
CA ASP A 151 -10.08 5.03 -17.38
C ASP A 151 -8.87 5.23 -18.32
#